data_AF-A0A9E2I839-F1
#
_entry.id   AF-A0A9E2I839-F1
#
_cell.length_a   1.000
_cell.length_b   1.000
_cell.length_c   1.000
_cell.angle_alpha   90.00
_cell.angle_beta   90.00
_cell.angle_gamma   90.00
#
_symmetry.space_group_name_H-M   'P 1'
#
loop_
_entity.id
_entity.type
_entity.pdbx_description
1 polymer ?
#
loop_
_entity_poly.entity_id
_entity_poly.type
_entity_poly.pdbx_seq_one_letter_code
_entity_poly.pdbx_strand_id
1 'polypeptide(L)'
;MATYTKRVQSVLTEEQYNKLTHLAAEQSKPVSLLIREAVDFMYFAKAERQRRRAALDRILSLDAPAADWEQMESEIIEGAIGD
;
A
#
# COMPACT_ATOMS: atom_id res chain seq x y z
N MET A 1 -10.76 -9.24 -4.93
CA MET A 1 -10.86 -9.47 -3.47
C MET A 1 -9.47 -9.82 -2.96
N ALA A 2 -9.07 -9.30 -1.79
CA ALA A 2 -7.79 -9.69 -1.19
C ALA A 2 -7.83 -11.16 -0.72
N THR A 3 -6.79 -11.92 -1.03
CA THR A 3 -6.66 -13.32 -0.60
C THR A 3 -5.95 -13.38 0.75
N TYR A 4 -6.68 -13.74 1.81
CA TYR A 4 -6.12 -13.85 3.16
C TYR A 4 -5.59 -15.27 3.41
N THR A 5 -4.27 -15.42 3.54
CA THR A 5 -3.62 -16.75 3.62
C THR A 5 -3.02 -17.08 4.98
N LYS A 6 -2.99 -16.13 5.92
CA LYS A 6 -2.36 -16.27 7.24
C LYS A 6 -3.34 -15.89 8.35
N ARG A 7 -3.34 -16.67 9.44
CA ARG A 7 -4.15 -16.42 10.64
C ARG A 7 -3.26 -15.88 11.75
N VAL A 8 -3.74 -14.83 12.42
CA VAL A 8 -3.16 -14.28 13.66
C VAL A 8 -4.24 -14.36 14.74
N GLN A 9 -3.86 -14.74 15.95
CA GLN A 9 -4.76 -14.81 17.10
C GLN A 9 -4.26 -13.88 18.21
N SER A 10 -5.18 -13.16 18.84
CA SER A 10 -4.93 -12.33 20.02
C SER A 10 -6.17 -12.37 20.91
N VAL A 11 -5.98 -12.16 22.21
CA VAL A 11 -7.06 -12.20 23.20
C VAL A 11 -7.44 -10.76 23.56
N LEU A 12 -8.73 -10.47 23.52
CA LEU A 12 -9.30 -9.18 23.90
C LEU A 12 -9.98 -9.30 25.26
N THR A 13 -10.09 -8.18 25.96
CA THR A 13 -11.02 -8.12 27.09
C THR A 13 -12.46 -8.22 26.59
N GLU A 14 -13.37 -8.63 27.47
CA GLU A 14 -14.80 -8.69 27.15
C GLU A 14 -15.34 -7.33 26.69
N GLU A 15 -14.95 -6.26 27.37
CA GLU A 15 -15.31 -4.89 27.01
C GLU A 15 -14.84 -4.51 25.60
N GLN A 16 -13.58 -4.83 25.27
CA GLN A 16 -13.02 -4.58 23.94
C GLN A 16 -13.77 -5.35 22.85
N TYR A 17 -14.07 -6.63 23.11
CA TYR A 17 -14.79 -7.48 22.17
C TYR A 17 -16.23 -6.98 21.94
N ASN A 18 -16.93 -6.58 23.00
CA ASN A 18 -18.30 -6.05 22.91
C ASN A 18 -18.33 -4.74 22.13
N LYS A 19 -17.42 -3.80 22.43
CA LYS A 19 -17.28 -2.54 21.67
C LYS A 19 -17.00 -2.79 20.19
N LEU A 20 -16.09 -3.71 19.88
CA LEU A 20 -15.72 -4.04 18.51
C LEU A 20 -16.86 -4.70 17.74
N THR A 21 -17.62 -5.58 18.40
CA THR A 21 -18.77 -6.26 17.80
C THR A 21 -19.91 -5.29 17.53
N HIS A 22 -20.15 -4.34 18.44
CA HIS A 22 -21.14 -3.29 18.24
C HIS A 22 -20.78 -2.42 17.03
N LEU A 23 -19.53 -1.95 16.95
CA LEU A 23 -19.03 -1.16 15.82
C LEU A 23 -19.12 -1.92 14.49
N ALA A 24 -18.81 -3.21 14.51
CA ALA A 24 -18.92 -4.10 13.34
C ALA A 24 -20.38 -4.18 12.84
N ALA A 25 -21.34 -4.30 13.76
CA ALA A 25 -22.76 -4.32 13.44
C ALA A 25 -23.24 -2.99 12.86
N GLU A 26 -22.88 -1.86 13.47
CA GLU A 26 -23.21 -0.51 12.97
C GLU A 26 -22.71 -0.28 11.53
N GLN A 27 -21.52 -0.79 11.22
CA GLN A 27 -20.90 -0.65 9.91
C GLN A 27 -21.31 -1.74 8.90
N SER A 28 -22.14 -2.71 9.31
CA SER A 28 -22.46 -3.90 8.50
C SER A 28 -21.20 -4.62 7.98
N LYS A 29 -20.15 -4.66 8.81
CA LYS A 29 -18.86 -5.28 8.50
C LYS A 29 -18.59 -6.44 9.45
N PRO A 30 -17.87 -7.50 9.04
CA PRO A 30 -17.40 -8.51 9.98
C PRO A 30 -16.27 -7.93 10.84
N VAL A 31 -16.22 -8.33 12.11
CA VAL A 31 -15.15 -7.94 13.07
C VAL A 31 -13.75 -8.12 12.48
N SER A 32 -13.54 -9.21 11.74
CA SER A 32 -12.24 -9.50 11.11
C SER A 32 -11.80 -8.43 10.10
N LEU A 33 -12.74 -7.76 9.43
CA LEU A 33 -12.44 -6.67 8.50
C LEU A 33 -11.97 -5.43 9.26
N LEU A 34 -12.63 -5.07 10.36
CA LEU A 34 -12.22 -3.94 11.20
C LEU A 34 -10.82 -4.12 11.78
N ILE A 35 -10.49 -5.34 12.24
CA ILE A 35 -9.14 -5.64 12.74
C ILE A 35 -8.10 -5.48 11.62
N ARG A 36 -8.39 -5.96 10.40
CA ARG A 36 -7.47 -5.80 9.27
C ARG A 36 -7.28 -4.33 8.89
N GLU A 37 -8.36 -3.57 8.80
CA GLU A 37 -8.30 -2.13 8.52
C GLU A 37 -7.48 -1.38 9.58
N ALA A 38 -7.66 -1.73 10.87
CA ALA A 38 -6.88 -1.17 11.96
C ALA A 38 -5.38 -1.52 11.87
N VAL A 39 -5.04 -2.77 11.54
CA VAL A 39 -3.64 -3.19 11.35
C VAL A 39 -3.00 -2.41 10.20
N ASP A 40 -3.68 -2.29 9.05
CA ASP A 40 -3.18 -1.56 7.90
C ASP A 40 -2.97 -0.08 8.24
N PHE A 41 -3.94 0.54 8.92
CA PHE A 41 -3.87 1.94 9.32
C PHE A 41 -2.74 2.21 10.33
N MET A 42 -2.64 1.39 11.37
CA MET A 42 -1.68 1.62 12.46
C MET A 42 -0.24 1.30 12.08
N TYR A 43 -0.03 0.23 11.31
CA TYR A 43 1.32 -0.30 11.07
C TYR A 43 1.83 -0.08 9.65
N PHE A 44 0.96 -0.15 8.63
CA PHE A 44 1.43 -0.16 7.23
C PHE A 44 1.29 1.18 6.53
N ALA A 45 0.28 2.00 6.86
CA ALA A 45 0.06 3.28 6.18
C ALA A 45 1.27 4.22 6.27
N LYS A 46 1.90 4.32 7.45
CA LYS A 46 3.10 5.14 7.65
C LYS A 46 4.32 4.55 6.95
N ALA A 47 4.54 3.24 7.09
CA ALA A 47 5.67 2.55 6.49
C ALA A 47 5.63 2.63 4.96
N GLU A 48 4.45 2.46 4.37
CA GLU A 48 4.24 2.56 2.93
C GLU A 48 4.48 3.98 2.42
N ARG A 49 3.99 5.00 3.14
CA ARG A 49 4.30 6.41 2.80
C ARG A 49 5.80 6.68 2.84
N GLN A 50 6.52 6.17 3.85
CA GLN A 50 7.97 6.31 3.95
C GLN A 50 8.70 5.60 2.81
N ARG A 51 8.29 4.38 2.44
CA ARG A 51 8.86 3.68 1.27
C ARG A 51 8.66 4.47 -0.02
N ARG A 52 7.45 4.99 -0.26
CA ARG A 52 7.16 5.79 -1.45
C ARG A 52 7.99 7.07 -1.49
N ARG A 53 8.15 7.74 -0.35
CA ARG A 53 9.03 8.92 -0.25
C ARG A 53 10.47 8.54 -0.58
N ALA A 54 11.01 7.48 0.01
CA ALA A 54 12.37 7.03 -0.28
C ALA A 54 12.57 6.57 -1.74
N ALA A 55 11.54 6.01 -2.37
CA ALA A 55 11.57 5.70 -3.81
C ALA A 55 11.60 6.97 -4.66
N LEU A 56 10.77 7.96 -4.33
CA LEU A 56 10.77 9.27 -4.99
C LEU A 56 12.12 9.98 -4.83
N ASP A 57 12.67 10.01 -3.62
CA ASP A 57 13.95 10.67 -3.35
C ASP A 57 15.09 10.01 -4.14
N ARG A 58 15.06 8.68 -4.30
CA ARG A 58 16.00 7.96 -5.18
C ARG A 58 15.84 8.37 -6.64
N ILE A 59 14.62 8.45 -7.16
CA ILE A 59 14.37 8.88 -8.54
C ILE A 59 14.89 10.30 -8.75
N LEU A 60 14.58 11.23 -7.83
CA LEU A 60 15.04 12.62 -7.92
C LEU A 60 16.56 12.73 -7.81
N SER A 61 17.21 11.86 -7.03
CA SER A 61 18.67 11.84 -6.89
C SER A 61 19.43 11.35 -8.12
N LEU A 62 18.74 10.71 -9.08
CA LEU A 62 19.37 10.28 -10.34
C LEU A 62 19.79 11.47 -11.21
N ASP A 63 19.35 12.69 -10.89
CA ASP A 63 19.66 13.95 -11.58
C ASP A 63 19.71 13.75 -13.10
N ALA A 64 18.71 13.02 -13.61
CA ALA A 64 18.62 12.59 -14.98
C ALA A 64 17.73 13.58 -15.74
N PRO A 65 18.30 14.59 -16.41
CA PRO A 65 17.52 15.47 -17.27
C PRO A 65 16.89 14.60 -18.36
N ALA A 66 15.56 14.60 -18.41
CA ALA A 66 14.86 14.05 -19.55
C ALA A 66 15.20 14.92 -20.77
N ALA A 67 15.58 14.27 -21.88
CA ALA A 67 15.66 14.93 -23.18
C ALA A 67 14.26 15.40 -23.62
N ASP A 68 14.19 16.14 -24.73
CA ASP A 68 12.89 16.45 -25.30
C ASP A 68 12.15 15.16 -25.71
N TRP A 69 10.82 15.30 -25.81
CA TRP A 69 9.96 14.14 -26.02
C TRP A 69 10.30 13.45 -27.35
N GLU A 70 10.57 14.25 -28.38
CA GLU A 70 10.90 13.80 -29.72
C GLU A 70 12.19 12.95 -29.76
N GLN A 71 13.24 13.35 -29.03
CA GLN A 71 14.46 12.56 -28.92
C GLN A 71 14.22 11.25 -28.16
N MET A 72 13.53 11.29 -27.02
CA MET A 72 13.26 10.08 -26.24
C MET A 72 12.38 9.08 -27.01
N GLU A 73 11.38 9.57 -27.76
CA GLU A 73 10.52 8.73 -28.58
C GLU A 73 11.32 8.03 -29.69
N SER A 74 12.24 8.75 -30.35
CA SER A 74 13.15 8.17 -31.35
C SER A 74 14.05 7.09 -30.75
N GLU A 75 14.68 7.35 -29.60
CA GLU A 75 15.57 6.40 -28.92
C GLU A 75 14.84 5.12 -28.47
N ILE A 76 13.58 5.24 -28.01
CA ILE A 76 12.75 4.09 -27.64
C ILE A 76 12.38 3.24 -28.86
N ILE A 77 11.98 3.89 -29.96
CA ILE A 77 11.62 3.20 -31.21
C ILE A 77 12.84 2.50 -31.80
N GLU A 78 13.99 3.16 -31.84
CA GLU A 78 15.25 2.56 -32.31
C GLU A 78 15.67 1.37 -31.43
N GLY A 79 15.61 1.50 -30.10
CA GLY A 79 15.93 0.42 -29.16
C GLY A 79 14.94 -0.74 -29.18
N ALA A 80 13.70 -0.53 -29.65
CA ALA A 80 12.71 -1.59 -29.81
C ALA A 80 12.82 -2.33 -31.17
N ILE A 81 13.47 -1.73 -32.15
CA ILE A 81 13.62 -2.26 -33.51
C ILE A 81 15.04 -2.83 -33.75
N GLY A 82 16.02 -2.50 -32.90
CA GLY A 82 17.40 -3.00 -32.97
C GLY A 82 17.69 -4.20 -32.05
N ASP A 83 18.26 -5.27 -32.65
CA ASP A 83 19.15 -6.25 -32.01
C ASP A 83 20.61 -5.74 -32.05
#